data_AF-A0A6N2VBQ6-F1
#
_entry.id   AF-A0A6N2VBQ6-F1
#
_cell.length_a   1.000
_cell.length_b   1.000
_cell.length_c   1.000
_cell.angle_alpha   90.00
_cell.angle_beta   90.00
_cell.angle_gamma   90.00
#
_symmetry.space_group_name_H-M   'P 1'
#
loop_
_entity.id
_entity.type
_entity.pdbx_description
1 polymer ?
#
loop_
_entity_poly.entity_id
_entity_poly.type
_entity_poly.pdbx_seq_one_letter_code
_entity_poly.pdbx_strand_id
1 'polypeptide(L)'
;MQLKAIVGEAIADGYLFADYESVHPKQGKRYLTSEELQWIMTAPLHKPHLYLIRDMFLFPCYTSIPYSDMKFPLKEHLSLVDDGTWWMEK
;
A
#
# COMPACT_ATOMS: atom_id res chain seq x y z
N MET A 1 -24.74 13.29 8.05
CA MET A 1 -25.59 12.91 6.89
C MET A 1 -24.71 12.27 5.83
N GLN A 2 -25.12 11.14 5.28
CA GLN A 2 -24.37 10.45 4.23
C GLN A 2 -24.83 10.96 2.86
N LEU A 3 -23.89 11.20 1.94
CA LEU A 3 -24.17 11.64 0.57
C LEU A 3 -25.24 10.75 -0.13
N LYS A 4 -25.25 9.45 0.19
CA LYS A 4 -26.25 8.51 -0.30
C LYS A 4 -27.69 8.87 0.06
N ALA A 5 -27.93 9.44 1.24
CA ALA A 5 -29.27 9.83 1.67
C ALA A 5 -29.79 11.03 0.87
N ILE A 6 -28.94 12.05 0.68
CA ILE A 6 -29.26 13.26 -0.10
C ILE A 6 -29.52 12.91 -1.56
N VAL A 7 -28.69 12.01 -2.13
CA VAL A 7 -28.88 11.52 -3.50
C VAL A 7 -30.18 10.72 -3.63
N GLY A 8 -30.52 9.89 -2.64
CA GLY A 8 -31.77 9.14 -2.63
C GLY A 8 -33.01 10.04 -2.62
N GLU A 9 -32.97 11.12 -1.84
CA GLU A 9 -34.08 12.08 -1.74
C GLU A 9 -34.22 12.92 -3.02
N ALA A 10 -33.12 13.36 -3.62
CA ALA A 10 -33.14 14.08 -4.90
C ALA A 10 -33.58 13.20 -6.10
N ILE A 11 -33.37 11.88 -6.05
CA ILE A 11 -33.93 10.94 -7.04
C ILE A 11 -35.45 10.79 -6.82
N ALA A 12 -35.90 10.67 -5.57
CA ALA A 12 -37.32 10.54 -5.23
C ALA A 12 -38.13 11.79 -5.62
N ASP A 13 -37.55 12.98 -5.44
CA ASP A 13 -38.14 14.27 -5.82
C ASP A 13 -38.01 14.59 -7.32
N GLY A 14 -37.35 13.72 -8.10
CA GLY A 14 -37.20 13.89 -9.55
C GLY A 14 -36.18 14.94 -9.98
N TYR A 15 -35.33 15.44 -9.07
CA TYR A 15 -34.23 16.35 -9.40
C TYR A 15 -33.03 15.66 -10.05
N LEU A 16 -32.90 14.33 -9.91
CA LEU A 16 -31.84 13.53 -10.51
C LEU A 16 -32.43 12.41 -11.37
N PHE A 17 -31.83 12.16 -12.54
CA PHE A 17 -32.22 11.05 -13.41
C PHE A 17 -31.94 9.72 -12.70
N ALA A 18 -33.00 8.94 -12.43
CA ALA A 18 -32.91 7.64 -11.80
C ALA A 18 -32.09 6.62 -12.62
N ASP A 19 -32.03 6.83 -13.94
CA ASP A 19 -31.47 5.88 -14.91
C ASP A 19 -29.99 6.14 -15.21
N TYR A 20 -29.37 7.12 -14.54
CA TYR A 20 -27.96 7.41 -14.73
C TYR A 20 -27.09 6.41 -13.94
N GLU A 21 -26.62 5.36 -14.61
CA GLU A 21 -25.55 4.52 -14.08
C GLU A 21 -24.20 5.20 -14.32
N SER A 22 -23.55 5.61 -13.22
CA SER A 22 -22.17 6.07 -13.26
C SER A 22 -21.27 4.95 -13.81
N VAL A 23 -20.68 5.18 -14.98
CA VAL A 23 -19.67 4.29 -15.55
C VAL A 23 -18.43 4.37 -14.67
N HIS A 24 -18.29 3.41 -13.77
CA HIS A 24 -17.07 3.22 -13.00
C HIS A 24 -16.11 2.37 -13.84
N PRO A 25 -15.08 2.95 -14.49
CA PRO A 25 -14.07 2.13 -15.12
C PRO A 25 -13.49 1.19 -14.07
N LYS A 26 -13.50 -0.12 -14.35
CA LYS A 26 -12.88 -1.11 -13.46
C LYS A 26 -11.42 -0.71 -13.30
N GLN A 27 -11.07 -0.19 -12.13
CA GLN A 27 -9.68 0.09 -11.81
C GLN A 27 -8.95 -1.26 -11.76
N GLY A 28 -8.10 -1.50 -12.75
CA GLY A 28 -7.22 -2.65 -12.73
C GLY A 28 -6.25 -2.49 -11.57
N LYS A 29 -6.31 -3.41 -10.60
CA LYS A 29 -5.27 -3.49 -9.57
C LYS A 29 -3.96 -3.82 -10.27
N ARG A 30 -3.00 -2.89 -10.22
CA ARG A 30 -1.64 -3.11 -10.69
C ARG A 30 -0.80 -3.55 -9.49
N TYR A 31 0.05 -4.53 -9.72
CA TYR A 31 1.02 -5.03 -8.75
C TYR A 31 2.40 -4.89 -9.35
N LEU A 32 3.41 -4.73 -8.49
CA LEU A 32 4.79 -4.79 -8.95
C LEU A 32 5.16 -6.24 -9.23
N THR A 33 5.78 -6.45 -10.39
CA THR A 33 6.45 -7.69 -10.75
C THR A 33 7.81 -7.78 -10.06
N SER A 34 8.38 -8.97 -10.00
CA SER A 34 9.73 -9.19 -9.46
C SER A 34 10.80 -8.43 -10.25
N GLU A 35 10.62 -8.28 -11.56
CA GLU A 35 11.54 -7.53 -12.42
C GLU A 35 11.51 -6.03 -12.10
N GLU A 36 10.32 -5.45 -11.93
CA GLU A 36 10.16 -4.04 -11.55
C GLU A 36 10.76 -3.77 -10.16
N LEU A 37 10.58 -4.70 -9.21
CA LEU A 37 11.23 -4.61 -7.89
C LEU A 37 12.75 -4.63 -7.99
N GLN A 38 13.31 -5.47 -8.86
CA GLN A 38 14.75 -5.53 -9.10
C GLN A 38 15.28 -4.23 -9.72
N TRP A 39 14.53 -3.63 -10.64
CA TRP A 39 14.89 -2.33 -11.20
C TRP A 39 14.91 -1.24 -10.13
N ILE A 40 13.91 -1.20 -9.25
CA ILE A 40 13.88 -0.26 -8.12
C ILE A 40 15.08 -0.48 -7.19
N MET A 41 15.44 -1.74 -6.92
CA MET A 41 16.56 -2.08 -6.05
C MET A 41 17.91 -1.60 -6.59
N THR A 42 18.11 -1.72 -7.91
CA THR A 42 19.39 -1.43 -8.56
C THR A 42 19.50 -0.01 -9.13
N ALA A 43 18.39 0.73 -9.17
CA ALA A 43 18.36 2.07 -9.72
C ALA A 43 19.42 2.98 -9.06
N PRO A 44 20.26 3.67 -9.84
CA PRO A 44 21.24 4.61 -9.29
C PRO A 44 20.54 5.84 -8.72
N LEU A 45 20.87 6.19 -7.48
CA LEU A 45 20.26 7.30 -6.75
C LEU A 45 21.32 8.36 -6.44
N HIS A 46 20.97 9.63 -6.66
CA HIS A 46 21.93 10.74 -6.57
C HIS A 46 22.00 11.36 -5.17
N LYS A 47 21.07 11.03 -4.26
CA LYS A 47 20.97 11.65 -2.94
C LYS A 47 20.89 10.59 -1.84
N PRO A 48 21.61 10.75 -0.71
CA PRO A 48 21.62 9.76 0.37
C PRO A 48 20.24 9.39 0.92
N HIS A 49 19.32 10.35 1.06
CA HIS A 49 17.96 10.08 1.59
C HIS A 49 17.11 9.20 0.66
N LEU A 50 17.41 9.17 -0.65
CA LEU A 50 16.67 8.33 -1.59
C LEU A 50 16.95 6.85 -1.35
N TYR A 51 18.16 6.51 -0.88
CA TYR A 51 18.49 5.14 -0.49
C TYR A 51 17.62 4.69 0.69
N LEU A 52 17.46 5.54 1.71
CA LEU A 52 16.58 5.25 2.84
C LEU A 52 15.12 5.03 2.40
N ILE A 53 14.62 5.89 1.50
CA ILE A 53 13.24 5.76 0.97
C ILE A 53 13.09 4.47 0.17
N ARG A 54 14.07 4.13 -0.68
CA ARG A 54 14.08 2.88 -1.44
C ARG A 54 14.05 1.67 -0.51
N ASP A 55 14.88 1.69 0.53
CA ASP A 55 14.96 0.58 1.47
C ASP A 55 13.66 0.44 2.28
N MET A 56 13.05 1.56 2.73
CA MET A 56 11.72 1.55 3.36
C MET A 56 10.60 1.06 2.43
N PHE A 57 10.72 1.32 1.12
CA PHE A 57 9.75 0.86 0.14
C PHE A 57 9.90 -0.63 -0.20
N LEU A 58 11.14 -1.12 -0.29
CA LEU A 58 11.44 -2.51 -0.67
C LEU A 58 11.35 -3.48 0.49
N PHE A 59 11.67 -3.05 1.72
CA PHE A 59 11.64 -3.91 2.90
C PHE A 59 10.31 -4.68 3.08
N PRO A 60 9.12 -4.04 2.99
CA PRO A 60 7.83 -4.75 3.10
C PRO A 60 7.65 -5.82 2.02
N CYS A 61 8.19 -5.59 0.82
CA CYS A 61 8.03 -6.49 -0.32
C CYS A 61 8.73 -7.84 -0.12
N TYR A 62 9.74 -7.90 0.76
CA TYR A 62 10.52 -9.11 1.02
C TYR A 62 10.27 -9.73 2.39
N THR A 63 9.87 -8.94 3.39
CA THR A 63 9.69 -9.42 4.77
C THR A 63 8.22 -9.57 5.17
N SER A 64 7.29 -9.15 4.33
CA SER A 64 5.85 -9.05 4.65
C SER A 64 5.54 -8.15 5.86
N ILE A 65 6.48 -7.29 6.26
CA ILE A 65 6.28 -6.32 7.35
C ILE A 65 5.70 -5.03 6.77
N PRO A 66 4.49 -4.63 7.15
CA PRO A 66 3.89 -3.41 6.61
C PRO A 66 4.63 -2.17 7.09
N TYR A 67 4.58 -1.10 6.30
CA TYR A 67 5.21 0.18 6.62
C TYR A 67 4.77 0.76 7.97
N SER A 68 3.54 0.46 8.42
CA SER A 68 3.05 0.85 9.74
C SER A 68 3.92 0.34 10.88
N ASP A 69 4.51 -0.83 10.71
CA ASP A 69 5.17 -1.59 11.76
C ASP A 69 6.67 -1.28 11.81
N MET A 70 7.21 -0.64 10.77
CA MET A 70 8.61 -0.19 10.70
C MET A 70 8.92 0.97 11.64
N LYS A 71 7.90 1.57 12.26
CA LYS A 71 8.06 2.65 13.24
C LYS A 71 8.43 2.14 14.63
N PHE A 72 8.19 0.86 14.91
CA PHE A 72 8.61 0.22 16.14
C PHE A 72 10.11 -0.12 16.07
N PRO A 73 10.81 -0.20 17.21
CA PRO A 73 12.23 -0.56 17.23
C PRO A 73 12.42 -2.01 16.75
N LEU A 74 12.52 -2.17 15.43
CA LEU A 74 12.64 -3.46 14.75
C LEU A 74 13.75 -4.35 15.36
N LYS A 75 14.82 -3.75 15.88
CA LYS A 75 15.94 -4.44 16.51
C LYS A 75 15.59 -5.17 17.80
N GLU A 76 14.61 -4.67 18.57
CA GLU A 76 14.21 -5.27 19.84
C GLU A 76 13.23 -6.43 19.63
N HIS A 77 12.59 -6.46 18.45
CA HIS A 77 11.62 -7.48 18.06
C HIS A 77 12.19 -8.52 17.09
N LEU A 78 13.43 -8.34 16.63
CA LEU A 78 14.14 -9.26 15.74
C LEU A 78 14.90 -10.31 16.55
N SER A 79 14.35 -11.52 16.61
CA SER A 79 15.00 -12.67 17.24
C SER A 79 15.59 -13.58 16.15
N LEU A 80 16.89 -13.83 16.22
CA LEU A 80 17.56 -14.80 15.36
C LEU A 80 17.32 -16.20 15.94
N VAL A 81 16.68 -17.07 15.17
CA VAL A 81 16.51 -18.48 15.54
C VAL A 81 17.76 -19.25 15.14
N ASP A 82 18.04 -20.39 15.79
CA ASP A 82 19.24 -21.22 15.58
C ASP A 82 19.49 -21.63 14.11
N ASP A 83 18.46 -21.59 13.26
CA ASP A 83 18.53 -21.86 11.82
C ASP A 83 18.92 -20.62 10.97
N GLY A 84 19.37 -19.53 11.59
CA GLY A 84 19.78 -18.30 10.91
C GLY A 84 18.64 -17.47 10.32
N THR A 85 17.39 -17.88 10.54
CA THR A 85 16.20 -17.15 10.09
C THR A 85 15.80 -16.13 11.16
N TRP A 86 15.51 -14.90 10.73
CA TRP A 86 15.05 -13.82 11.58
C TRP A 86 13.53 -13.88 11.76
N TRP A 87 13.06 -13.90 13.00
CA TRP A 87 11.64 -13.88 13.35
C TRP A 87 11.30 -12.60 14.11
N MET A 88 10.14 -12.05 13.81
CA MET A 88 9.59 -10.90 14.52
C MET A 88 8.67 -11.39 15.65
N GLU A 89 9.05 -11.12 16.90
CA GLU A 89 8.17 -11.35 18.05
C GLU A 89 7.32 -10.09 18.28
N LYS A 90 6.02 -10.28 18.50
CA LYS A 90 5.05 -9.18 18.55
C LYS A 90 4.90 -8.61 19.96
#